data_AF-A0A7S0BCS6-F1
#
_entry.id   AF-A0A7S0BCS6-F1
#
_cell.length_a   1.000
_cell.length_b   1.000
_cell.length_c   1.000
_cell.angle_alpha   90.00
_cell.angle_beta   90.00
_cell.angle_gamma   90.00
#
_symmetry.space_group_name_H-M   'P 1'
#
loop_
_entity.id
_entity.type
_entity.pdbx_description
1 polymer ?
#
loop_
_entity_poly.entity_id
_entity_poly.type
_entity_poly.pdbx_seq_one_letter_code
_entity_poly.pdbx_strand_id
1 'polypeptide(L)'
;QENYSTILKYLQDDGFLVTVKEETDEKLSLYDGVTFKYDSIILFAPKAKSLGLGIPKEALDDFLMQGNSILLGMDPNYSDFMKKVALSFGVEVDRKRSYVIDHGSFHKDLDKGDHTTVISGGHSISSPLTGGAELSGISFRGVGAAL
;
A
#
# COMPACT_ATOMS: atom_id res chain seq x y z
N GLN A 1 6.86 -8.78 11.69
CA GLN A 1 7.55 -9.09 10.42
C GLN A 1 6.94 -10.28 9.66
N GLU A 2 6.27 -11.24 10.32
CA GLU A 2 5.72 -12.43 9.65
C GLU A 2 4.59 -12.15 8.63
N ASN A 3 3.78 -11.11 8.86
CA ASN A 3 2.57 -10.82 8.08
C ASN A 3 2.80 -10.46 6.59
N TYR A 4 4.04 -10.24 6.15
CA TYR A 4 4.38 -9.91 4.76
C TYR A 4 5.55 -10.77 4.22
N SER A 5 5.84 -11.91 4.85
CA SER A 5 6.94 -12.78 4.44
C SER A 5 6.85 -13.26 2.98
N THR A 6 5.65 -13.55 2.49
CA THR A 6 5.42 -13.99 1.10
C THR A 6 5.86 -12.96 0.06
N ILE A 7 5.48 -11.69 0.23
CA ILE A 7 5.84 -10.63 -0.73
C ILE A 7 7.34 -10.29 -0.63
N LEU A 8 7.92 -10.29 0.57
CA LEU A 8 9.34 -10.06 0.76
C LEU A 8 10.17 -11.14 0.06
N LYS A 9 9.77 -12.41 0.22
CA LYS A 9 10.42 -13.53 -0.46
C LYS A 9 10.29 -13.40 -1.97
N TYR A 10 9.09 -13.10 -2.48
CA TYR A 10 8.86 -12.91 -3.91
C TYR A 10 9.80 -11.84 -4.51
N LEU A 11 9.93 -10.69 -3.85
CA LEU A 11 10.83 -9.62 -4.30
C LEU A 11 12.31 -10.06 -4.28
N GLN A 12 12.73 -10.79 -3.25
CA GLN A 12 14.10 -11.29 -3.16
C GLN A 12 14.40 -12.35 -4.23
N ASP A 13 13.46 -13.27 -4.46
CA ASP A 13 13.56 -14.31 -5.48
C ASP A 13 13.61 -13.72 -6.90
N ASP A 14 12.96 -12.56 -7.11
CA ASP A 14 13.01 -11.80 -8.37
C ASP A 14 14.24 -10.87 -8.48
N GLY A 15 15.16 -10.92 -7.51
CA GLY A 15 16.46 -10.25 -7.56
C GLY A 15 16.51 -8.83 -6.99
N PHE A 16 15.44 -8.36 -6.34
CA PHE A 16 15.44 -7.04 -5.70
C PHE A 16 16.30 -7.02 -4.42
N LEU A 17 17.04 -5.92 -4.23
CA LEU A 17 17.73 -5.63 -2.97
C LEU A 17 16.74 -5.04 -1.95
N VAL A 18 16.13 -5.91 -1.15
CA VAL A 18 15.09 -5.51 -0.19
C VAL A 18 15.68 -5.11 1.14
N THR A 19 15.42 -3.87 1.57
CA THR A 19 15.71 -3.37 2.93
C THR A 19 14.38 -3.11 3.66
N VAL A 20 14.19 -3.75 4.81
CA VAL A 20 13.00 -3.54 5.65
C VAL A 20 13.35 -2.61 6.81
N LYS A 21 12.59 -1.53 6.97
CA LYS A 21 12.73 -0.54 8.05
C LYS A 21 11.38 -0.30 8.71
N GLU A 22 11.40 -0.04 10.01
CA GLU A 22 10.22 0.44 10.74
C GLU A 22 10.02 1.93 10.49
N GLU A 23 8.78 2.40 10.59
CA GLU A 23 8.46 3.81 10.40
C GLU A 23 9.13 4.71 11.45
N THR A 24 9.53 4.16 12.59
CA THR A 24 10.22 4.86 13.69
C THR A 24 11.75 4.75 13.63
N ASP A 25 12.33 4.11 12.61
CA ASP A 25 13.78 3.99 12.47
C ASP A 25 14.41 5.37 12.21
N GLU A 26 15.16 5.89 13.19
CA GLU A 26 15.86 7.18 13.08
C GLU A 26 16.88 7.21 11.94
N LYS A 27 17.36 6.05 11.47
CA LYS A 27 18.27 5.91 10.32
C LYS A 27 17.53 5.80 9.00
N LEU A 28 16.19 5.89 8.99
CA LEU A 28 15.41 5.95 7.76
C LEU A 28 15.63 7.32 7.11
N SER A 29 16.20 7.31 5.90
CA SER A 29 16.33 8.48 5.04
C SER A 29 16.14 8.06 3.59
N LEU A 30 15.44 8.88 2.81
CA LEU A 30 15.28 8.68 1.36
C LEU A 30 16.50 9.17 0.57
N TYR A 31 17.19 10.20 1.09
CA TYR A 31 18.34 10.83 0.46
C TYR A 31 19.63 10.54 1.23
N ASP A 32 20.75 10.45 0.52
CA ASP A 32 22.11 10.42 1.10
C ASP A 32 22.81 11.79 1.08
N GLY A 33 22.14 12.82 0.55
CA GLY A 33 22.68 14.17 0.38
C GLY A 33 22.97 14.54 -1.08
N VAL A 34 23.01 13.57 -2.00
CA VAL A 34 23.18 13.81 -3.44
C VAL A 34 22.08 13.14 -4.25
N THR A 35 21.74 11.89 -3.92
CA THR A 35 20.79 11.06 -4.66
C THR A 35 19.81 10.33 -3.74
N PHE A 36 18.71 9.87 -4.31
CA PHE A 36 17.82 8.94 -3.63
C PHE A 36 18.52 7.59 -3.43
N LYS A 37 18.34 7.00 -2.24
CA LYS A 37 18.94 5.72 -1.84
C LYS A 37 18.20 4.50 -2.40
N TYR A 38 17.01 4.69 -2.93
CA TYR A 38 16.10 3.62 -3.33
C TYR A 38 15.46 3.97 -4.67
N ASP A 39 15.21 2.98 -5.51
CA ASP A 39 14.44 3.15 -6.75
C ASP A 39 12.93 2.93 -6.53
N SER A 40 12.58 2.24 -5.45
CA SER A 40 11.20 1.89 -5.12
C SER A 40 10.97 1.83 -3.61
N ILE A 41 9.77 2.24 -3.18
CA ILE A 41 9.35 2.22 -1.77
C ILE A 41 8.03 1.47 -1.65
N ILE A 42 7.93 0.59 -0.65
CA ILE A 42 6.68 -0.04 -0.25
C ILE A 42 6.33 0.45 1.16
N LEU A 43 5.21 1.18 1.28
CA LEU A 43 4.72 1.73 2.55
C LEU A 43 3.58 0.87 3.11
N PHE A 44 3.93 -0.11 3.94
CA PHE A 44 2.98 -0.93 4.70
C PHE A 44 2.89 -0.51 6.17
N ALA A 45 2.81 0.81 6.39
CA ALA A 45 2.67 1.42 7.71
C ALA A 45 1.47 2.38 7.74
N PRO A 46 0.23 1.88 7.61
CA PRO A 46 -0.96 2.73 7.45
C PRO A 46 -1.15 3.72 8.61
N LYS A 47 -0.69 3.36 9.82
CA LYS A 47 -0.82 4.17 11.03
C LYS A 47 0.34 5.14 11.27
N ALA A 48 1.37 5.13 10.43
CA ALA A 48 2.55 5.97 10.59
C ALA A 48 2.16 7.46 10.58
N LYS A 49 2.53 8.21 11.63
CA LYS A 49 2.29 9.66 11.69
C LYS A 49 3.42 10.47 11.07
N SER A 50 4.58 9.85 10.96
CA SER A 50 5.82 10.34 10.36
C SER A 50 6.64 9.13 9.94
N LEU A 51 7.61 9.34 9.05
CA LEU A 51 8.58 8.31 8.66
C LEU A 51 9.97 8.75 9.13
N GLY A 52 10.65 7.89 9.89
CA GLY A 52 11.96 8.15 10.49
C GLY A 52 11.95 9.41 11.35
N LEU A 53 12.96 10.27 11.15
CA LEU A 53 13.09 11.56 11.83
C LEU A 53 12.13 12.65 11.30
N GLY A 54 11.05 12.26 10.61
CA GLY A 54 10.06 13.20 10.07
C GLY A 54 10.31 13.54 8.60
N ILE A 55 10.50 12.52 7.76
CA ILE A 55 10.53 12.69 6.31
C ILE A 55 9.23 13.38 5.89
N PRO A 56 9.31 14.56 5.24
CA PRO A 56 8.13 15.31 4.85
C PRO A 56 7.42 14.63 3.69
N LYS A 57 6.12 14.88 3.55
CA LYS A 57 5.30 14.35 2.45
C LYS A 57 5.87 14.80 1.09
N GLU A 58 6.40 16.01 1.03
CA GLU A 58 7.00 16.63 -0.15
C GLU A 58 8.20 15.81 -0.67
N ALA A 59 8.98 15.18 0.20
CA ALA A 59 10.06 14.30 -0.22
C ALA A 59 9.57 13.03 -0.94
N LEU A 60 8.35 12.56 -0.62
CA LEU A 60 7.72 11.44 -1.32
C LEU A 60 7.16 11.88 -2.68
N ASP A 61 6.67 13.11 -2.79
CA ASP A 61 6.26 13.68 -4.07
C ASP A 61 7.48 13.82 -5.00
N ASP A 62 8.57 14.41 -4.50
CA ASP A 62 9.83 14.55 -5.25
C ASP A 62 10.39 13.19 -5.69
N PHE A 63 10.25 12.17 -4.85
CA PHE A 63 10.65 10.80 -5.15
C PHE A 63 9.93 10.28 -6.39
N LEU A 64 8.59 10.41 -6.43
CA LEU A 64 7.80 10.02 -7.60
C LEU A 64 8.09 10.90 -8.83
N MET A 65 8.25 12.21 -8.66
CA MET A 65 8.53 13.13 -9.77
C MET A 65 9.85 12.82 -10.48
N GLN A 66 10.81 12.22 -9.78
CA GLN A 66 12.08 11.75 -10.37
C GLN A 66 11.97 10.38 -11.07
N GLY A 67 10.76 9.82 -11.17
CA GLY A 67 10.50 8.55 -11.89
C GLY A 67 10.63 7.30 -11.03
N ASN A 68 10.80 7.44 -9.71
CA ASN A 68 10.80 6.31 -8.79
C ASN A 68 9.37 5.81 -8.52
N SER A 69 9.24 4.62 -7.94
CA SER A 69 7.93 3.97 -7.71
C SER A 69 7.56 3.87 -6.23
N ILE A 70 6.29 4.13 -5.89
CA ILE A 70 5.75 3.94 -4.54
C ILE A 70 4.55 3.00 -4.59
N LEU A 71 4.59 1.93 -3.78
CA LEU A 71 3.42 1.12 -3.45
C LEU A 71 2.93 1.47 -2.04
N LEU A 72 1.69 1.95 -1.94
CA LEU A 72 1.09 2.37 -0.68
C LEU A 72 0.01 1.39 -0.23
N GLY A 73 0.19 0.78 0.94
CA GLY A 73 -0.81 -0.05 1.61
C GLY A 73 -1.55 0.72 2.69
N MET A 74 -2.88 0.80 2.59
CA MET A 74 -3.73 1.46 3.57
C MET A 74 -4.73 0.50 4.21
N ASP A 75 -5.05 0.76 5.48
CA ASP A 75 -6.10 0.08 6.21
C ASP A 75 -7.12 1.09 6.76
N PRO A 76 -8.29 0.66 7.26
CA PRO A 76 -9.29 1.56 7.83
C PRO A 76 -8.82 2.40 9.03
N ASN A 77 -7.68 2.08 9.63
CA ASN A 77 -7.08 2.79 10.77
C ASN A 77 -5.95 3.72 10.33
N TYR A 78 -5.89 4.11 9.05
CA TYR A 78 -4.85 4.97 8.52
C TYR A 78 -4.66 6.29 9.31
N SER A 79 -3.46 6.87 9.24
CA SER A 79 -3.13 8.16 9.84
C SER A 79 -3.45 9.34 8.90
N ASP A 80 -3.56 10.56 9.46
CA ASP A 80 -3.76 11.75 8.62
C ASP A 80 -2.55 12.03 7.70
N PHE A 81 -1.36 11.61 8.11
CA PHE A 81 -0.16 11.66 7.27
C PHE A 81 -0.32 10.76 6.05
N MET A 82 -0.68 9.48 6.24
CA MET A 82 -0.88 8.55 5.13
C MET A 82 -2.03 8.98 4.21
N LYS A 83 -3.09 9.58 4.75
CA LYS A 83 -4.17 10.17 3.95
C LYS A 83 -3.66 11.31 3.05
N LYS A 84 -2.82 12.20 3.59
CA LYS A 84 -2.23 13.30 2.83
C LYS A 84 -1.28 12.80 1.74
N VAL A 85 -0.52 11.74 2.00
CA VAL A 85 0.34 11.07 1.00
C VAL A 85 -0.51 10.49 -0.13
N ALA A 86 -1.58 9.75 0.17
CA ALA A 86 -2.49 9.23 -0.86
C ALA A 86 -3.10 10.36 -1.70
N LEU A 87 -3.54 11.42 -1.04
CA LEU A 87 -4.15 12.58 -1.69
C LEU A 87 -3.16 13.33 -2.61
N SER A 88 -1.87 13.41 -2.27
CA SER A 88 -0.89 14.05 -3.17
C SER A 88 -0.69 13.28 -4.46
N PHE A 89 -1.05 11.99 -4.49
CA PHE A 89 -1.06 11.16 -5.69
C PHE A 89 -2.44 11.10 -6.38
N GLY A 90 -3.39 11.93 -5.94
CA GLY A 90 -4.74 11.99 -6.49
C GLY A 90 -5.68 10.89 -5.99
N VAL A 91 -5.32 10.16 -4.94
CA VAL A 91 -6.17 9.10 -4.38
C VAL A 91 -6.92 9.61 -3.17
N GLU A 92 -8.24 9.68 -3.27
CA GLU A 92 -9.12 10.00 -2.15
C GLU A 92 -9.55 8.74 -1.42
N VAL A 93 -9.10 8.59 -0.18
CA VAL A 93 -9.49 7.48 0.69
C VAL A 93 -10.68 7.89 1.55
N ASP A 94 -11.65 6.99 1.65
CA ASP A 94 -12.86 7.20 2.45
C ASP A 94 -12.53 7.36 3.95
N ARG A 95 -13.53 7.68 4.77
CA ARG A 95 -13.40 8.02 6.18
C ARG A 95 -12.70 6.91 6.98
N LYS A 96 -11.93 7.32 8.00
CA LYS A 96 -11.35 6.36 8.94
C LYS A 96 -12.44 5.47 9.54
N ARG A 97 -12.10 4.19 9.72
CA ARG A 97 -12.98 3.13 10.21
C ARG A 97 -14.14 2.79 9.28
N SER A 98 -14.07 3.18 8.00
CA SER A 98 -14.96 2.62 6.97
C SER A 98 -14.31 1.41 6.28
N TYR A 99 -15.17 0.54 5.76
CA TYR A 99 -14.79 -0.68 5.06
C TYR A 99 -15.58 -0.76 3.76
N VAL A 100 -15.00 -1.37 2.74
CA VAL A 100 -15.75 -1.81 1.57
C VAL A 100 -16.70 -2.93 2.01
N ILE A 101 -17.97 -2.82 1.61
CA ILE A 101 -19.03 -3.76 1.97
C ILE A 101 -19.67 -4.29 0.69
N ASP A 102 -19.81 -5.61 0.58
CA ASP A 102 -20.53 -6.26 -0.51
C ASP A 102 -21.41 -7.39 0.06
N HIS A 103 -22.74 -7.23 -0.05
CA HIS A 103 -23.71 -8.22 0.42
C HIS A 103 -23.89 -9.41 -0.54
N GLY A 104 -23.45 -9.29 -1.80
CA GLY A 104 -23.54 -10.33 -2.82
C GLY A 104 -22.26 -11.16 -2.93
N SER A 105 -21.09 -10.51 -2.87
CA SER A 105 -19.78 -11.13 -3.09
C SER A 105 -18.85 -10.97 -1.88
N PHE A 106 -19.13 -11.69 -0.80
CA PHE A 106 -18.29 -11.73 0.41
C PHE A 106 -17.79 -13.14 0.74
N HIS A 107 -16.71 -13.20 1.51
CA HIS A 107 -16.07 -14.44 1.91
C HIS A 107 -16.74 -15.07 3.13
N LYS A 108 -17.68 -16.00 2.88
CA LYS A 108 -18.54 -16.62 3.91
C LYS A 108 -17.79 -17.18 5.12
N ASP A 109 -16.61 -17.77 4.92
CA ASP A 109 -15.86 -18.43 6.02
C ASP A 109 -14.96 -17.47 6.83
N LEU A 110 -14.55 -16.34 6.25
CA LEU A 110 -13.64 -15.38 6.87
C LEU A 110 -14.37 -14.15 7.41
N ASP A 111 -15.54 -13.87 6.86
CA ASP A 111 -16.40 -12.78 7.28
C ASP A 111 -17.10 -13.08 8.62
N LYS A 112 -17.39 -12.03 9.37
CA LYS A 112 -18.01 -12.13 10.71
C LYS A 112 -19.49 -11.76 10.73
N GLY A 113 -20.12 -11.69 9.55
CA GLY A 113 -21.49 -11.21 9.35
C GLY A 113 -21.58 -9.69 9.11
N ASP A 114 -20.44 -9.01 8.97
CA ASP A 114 -20.37 -7.58 8.65
C ASP A 114 -20.20 -7.32 7.14
N HIS A 115 -19.98 -8.38 6.35
CA HIS A 115 -19.78 -8.36 4.89
C HIS A 115 -18.66 -7.41 4.45
N THR A 116 -17.63 -7.28 5.28
CA THR A 116 -16.46 -6.42 5.01
C THR A 116 -15.30 -7.18 4.36
N THR A 117 -15.36 -8.51 4.33
CA THR A 117 -14.39 -9.35 3.61
C THR A 117 -14.94 -9.68 2.22
N VAL A 118 -14.69 -8.79 1.26
CA VAL A 118 -15.23 -8.91 -0.08
C VAL A 118 -14.38 -9.83 -0.96
N ILE A 119 -15.02 -10.52 -1.90
CA ILE A 119 -14.33 -11.32 -2.92
C ILE A 119 -14.42 -10.57 -4.24
N SER A 120 -13.27 -10.34 -4.86
CA SER A 120 -13.15 -9.69 -6.17
C SER A 120 -12.51 -10.62 -7.20
N GLY A 121 -12.79 -10.36 -8.48
CA GLY A 121 -12.30 -11.13 -9.61
C GLY A 121 -12.99 -10.77 -10.93
N GLY A 122 -12.49 -11.31 -12.04
CA GLY A 122 -13.15 -11.31 -13.34
C GLY A 122 -13.02 -10.06 -14.21
N HIS A 123 -12.62 -8.90 -13.66
CA HIS A 123 -12.33 -7.71 -14.48
C HIS A 123 -10.97 -7.12 -14.12
N SER A 124 -9.98 -7.38 -14.96
CA SER A 124 -8.75 -6.59 -14.98
C SER A 124 -8.97 -5.40 -15.90
N ILE A 125 -8.78 -4.19 -15.35
CA ILE A 125 -8.89 -2.94 -16.11
C ILE A 125 -7.70 -2.82 -17.10
N SER A 126 -6.64 -3.62 -16.94
CA SER A 126 -5.50 -3.64 -17.85
C SER A 126 -4.73 -4.96 -17.84
N SER A 127 -4.75 -5.67 -18.97
CA SER A 127 -3.97 -6.90 -19.18
C SER A 127 -2.47 -6.75 -18.88
N PRO A 128 -1.78 -5.63 -19.19
CA PRO A 128 -0.37 -5.49 -18.86
C PRO A 128 -0.07 -5.52 -17.35
N LEU A 129 -0.96 -5.00 -16.50
CA LEU A 129 -0.76 -5.01 -15.04
C LEU A 129 -0.98 -6.39 -14.43
N THR A 130 -1.87 -7.21 -15.01
CA THR A 130 -2.17 -8.56 -14.50
C THR A 130 -1.40 -9.65 -15.24
N GLY A 131 -0.49 -9.30 -16.16
CA GLY A 131 0.20 -10.27 -17.01
C GLY A 131 -0.75 -11.08 -17.91
N GLY A 132 -1.96 -10.57 -18.17
CA GLY A 132 -3.02 -11.26 -18.91
C GLY A 132 -3.71 -12.40 -18.15
N ALA A 133 -3.42 -12.57 -16.86
CA ALA A 133 -4.08 -13.58 -16.05
C ALA A 133 -5.54 -13.19 -15.73
N GLU A 134 -6.45 -14.15 -15.84
CA GLU A 134 -7.78 -14.04 -15.24
C GLU A 134 -7.68 -14.26 -13.73
N LEU A 135 -7.77 -13.15 -12.99
CA LEU A 135 -7.76 -13.18 -11.54
C LEU A 135 -9.17 -13.43 -11.02
N SER A 136 -9.34 -14.42 -10.14
CA SER A 136 -10.61 -14.72 -9.50
C SER A 136 -10.40 -15.15 -8.06
N GLY A 137 -11.39 -14.91 -7.19
CA GLY A 137 -11.34 -15.35 -5.79
C GLY A 137 -10.38 -14.56 -4.91
N ILE A 138 -10.03 -13.31 -5.27
CA ILE A 138 -9.16 -12.46 -4.45
C ILE A 138 -9.97 -11.89 -3.30
N SER A 139 -9.60 -12.24 -2.07
CA SER A 139 -10.21 -11.65 -0.87
C SER A 139 -9.59 -10.28 -0.56
N PHE A 140 -10.43 -9.29 -0.27
CA PHE A 140 -10.01 -7.97 0.18
C PHE A 140 -10.82 -7.56 1.42
N ARG A 141 -10.14 -6.93 2.38
CA ARG A 141 -10.78 -6.29 3.54
C ARG A 141 -10.04 -5.01 3.87
N GLY A 142 -10.64 -3.87 3.54
CA GLY A 142 -9.99 -2.58 3.70
C GLY A 142 -10.93 -1.41 3.44
N VAL A 143 -10.35 -0.21 3.42
CA VAL A 143 -11.06 1.04 3.16
C VAL A 143 -11.25 1.25 1.66
N GLY A 144 -12.34 1.89 1.26
CA GLY A 144 -12.59 2.28 -0.13
C GLY A 144 -11.75 3.50 -0.53
N ALA A 145 -11.42 3.60 -1.81
CA ALA A 145 -10.71 4.74 -2.39
C ALA A 145 -11.26 5.08 -3.78
N ALA A 146 -11.09 6.34 -4.18
CA ALA A 146 -11.44 6.86 -5.49
C ALA A 146 -10.27 7.66 -6.08
N LEU A 147 -10.26 7.80 -7.40
CA LEU A 147 -9.36 8.64 -8.19
C LEU A 147 -10.05 9.94 -8.60
#